data_AF-A0A4P6MJZ2-F1
#
_entry.id   AF-A0A4P6MJZ2-F1
#
_cell.length_a   1.000
_cell.length_b   1.000
_cell.length_c   1.000
_cell.angle_alpha   90.00
_cell.angle_beta   90.00
_cell.angle_gamma   90.00
#
_symmetry.space_group_name_H-M   'P 1'
#
loop_
_entity.id
_entity.type
_entity.pdbx_description
1 polymer ?
#
loop_
_entity_poly.entity_id
_entity_poly.type
_entity_poly.pdbx_seq_one_letter_code
_entity_poly.pdbx_strand_id
1 'polypeptide(L)'
;MQTQIKIRDTEETVNQFDGGNLFDGDATFLFSSGSAPTCTSDALDGDATMLFSSGSAPLMQSTALAGEGVEMFSSGSAPAARSTASTGDLVEMFSSGSAPAATTEATTGDAVEMFSSGSAPAAHSNAAAGDAVEMFSSGSAPTAQAAATTGDATEMFSSGSAPVAETAVTDGDAVEMFSSGSAPVAAAKATDGDATQMFSSGS
;
A
#
# COMPACT_ATOMS: atom_id res chain seq x y z
N MET A 1 -24.06 52.49 -5.12
CA MET A 1 -23.43 51.31 -5.74
C MET A 1 -22.57 50.65 -4.66
N GLN A 2 -23.15 49.73 -3.88
CA GLN A 2 -22.44 49.01 -2.82
C GLN A 2 -22.15 47.60 -3.31
N THR A 3 -20.87 47.24 -3.35
CA THR A 3 -20.38 45.90 -3.70
C THR A 3 -20.50 45.00 -2.48
N GLN A 4 -21.31 43.95 -2.59
CA GLN A 4 -21.46 42.91 -1.58
C GLN A 4 -20.22 42.00 -1.60
N ILE A 5 -19.46 41.98 -0.51
CA ILE A 5 -18.35 41.05 -0.30
C ILE A 5 -18.97 39.71 0.12
N LYS A 6 -18.87 38.70 -0.75
CA LYS A 6 -19.28 37.34 -0.45
C LYS A 6 -18.13 36.66 0.31
N ILE A 7 -18.19 36.70 1.63
CA ILE A 7 -17.33 35.88 2.49
C ILE A 7 -17.76 34.42 2.26
N ARG A 8 -16.87 33.61 1.67
CA ARG A 8 -17.05 32.16 1.62
C ARG A 8 -16.44 31.63 2.91
N ASP A 9 -17.28 31.31 3.89
CA ASP A 9 -16.87 30.45 5.00
C ASP A 9 -16.50 29.10 4.39
N THR A 10 -15.20 28.82 4.36
CA THR A 10 -14.69 27.48 4.08
C THR A 10 -14.59 26.84 5.45
N GLU A 11 -15.64 26.13 5.87
CA GLU A 11 -15.54 25.24 7.02
C GLU A 11 -14.53 24.16 6.66
N GLU A 12 -13.36 24.17 7.30
CA GLU A 12 -12.50 22.99 7.40
C GLU A 12 -13.28 21.93 8.18
N THR A 13 -14.05 21.10 7.48
CA THR A 13 -14.57 19.88 8.06
C THR A 13 -13.38 18.97 8.32
N VAL A 14 -12.94 18.90 9.58
CA VAL A 14 -12.01 17.89 10.07
C VAL A 14 -12.69 16.54 9.87
N ASN A 15 -12.41 15.87 8.74
CA ASN A 15 -12.96 14.57 8.38
C ASN A 15 -12.14 13.45 9.05
N GLN A 16 -12.04 13.50 10.38
CA GLN A 16 -11.48 12.42 11.17
C GLN A 16 -12.59 11.41 11.44
N PHE A 17 -12.45 10.21 10.87
CA PHE A 17 -13.34 9.09 11.13
C PHE A 17 -12.58 8.11 12.03
N ASP A 18 -12.98 8.01 13.30
CA ASP A 18 -12.48 6.94 14.17
C ASP A 18 -13.09 5.61 13.65
N GLY A 19 -12.28 4.80 12.97
CA GLY A 19 -12.63 3.41 12.68
C GLY A 19 -12.84 2.68 14.01
N GLY A 20 -13.94 1.95 14.12
CA GLY A 20 -14.37 1.37 15.39
C GLY A 20 -13.41 0.29 15.89
N ASN A 21 -13.22 0.19 17.21
CA ASN A 21 -12.57 -0.95 17.84
C ASN A 21 -13.38 -2.23 17.56
N LEU A 22 -12.79 -3.17 16.83
CA LEU A 22 -13.42 -4.42 16.43
C LEU A 22 -12.98 -5.53 17.39
N PHE A 23 -13.90 -6.04 18.20
CA PHE A 23 -13.58 -6.96 19.29
C PHE A 23 -13.67 -8.46 18.90
N ASP A 24 -14.39 -8.84 17.84
CA ASP A 24 -14.70 -10.25 17.55
C ASP A 24 -15.31 -10.60 16.16
N GLY A 25 -15.21 -9.79 15.10
CA GLY A 25 -15.82 -10.18 13.81
C GLY A 25 -15.58 -9.27 12.60
N ASP A 26 -16.07 -9.70 11.44
CA ASP A 26 -15.78 -9.05 10.14
C ASP A 26 -16.31 -7.60 10.06
N ALA A 27 -15.47 -6.66 9.65
CA ALA A 27 -15.85 -5.28 9.34
C ALA A 27 -15.79 -4.98 7.86
N THR A 28 -16.72 -4.14 7.40
CA THR A 28 -16.60 -3.47 6.12
C THR A 28 -16.92 -1.98 6.28
N PHE A 29 -15.96 -1.12 5.96
CA PHE A 29 -16.14 0.34 5.99
C PHE A 29 -15.99 0.93 4.58
N LEU A 30 -16.86 1.88 4.25
CA LEU A 30 -16.82 2.62 3.00
C LEU A 30 -16.74 4.12 3.29
N PHE A 31 -15.69 4.76 2.80
CA PHE A 31 -15.46 6.19 2.94
C PHE A 31 -15.51 6.85 1.57
N SER A 32 -16.33 7.90 1.43
CA SER A 32 -16.35 8.73 0.24
C SER A 32 -16.18 10.19 0.61
N SER A 33 -15.17 10.86 0.04
CA SER A 33 -14.86 12.26 0.35
C SER A 33 -14.32 13.02 -0.87
N GLY A 34 -14.54 14.33 -0.93
CA GLY A 34 -13.85 15.19 -1.90
C GLY A 34 -12.44 15.61 -1.44
N SER A 35 -12.10 15.36 -0.18
CA SER A 35 -10.91 15.86 0.51
C SER A 35 -10.13 14.70 1.14
N ALA A 36 -9.22 14.97 2.08
CA ALA A 36 -8.35 13.99 2.74
C ALA A 36 -9.00 13.37 4.00
N PRO A 37 -9.78 12.28 3.90
CA PRO A 37 -10.28 11.60 5.09
C PRO A 37 -9.11 10.95 5.83
N THR A 38 -9.15 10.98 7.16
CA THR A 38 -8.20 10.24 8.00
C THR A 38 -8.96 9.17 8.77
N CYS A 39 -8.48 7.92 8.72
CA CYS A 39 -9.08 6.77 9.39
C CYS A 39 -8.03 6.02 10.21
N THR A 40 -8.41 5.62 11.42
CA THR A 40 -7.62 4.71 12.26
C THR A 40 -8.49 3.53 12.67
N SER A 41 -8.00 2.29 12.59
CA SER A 41 -8.75 1.09 12.95
C SER A 41 -7.89 0.15 13.79
N ASP A 42 -8.44 -0.37 14.89
CA ASP A 42 -7.79 -1.38 15.71
C ASP A 42 -8.71 -2.62 15.81
N ALA A 43 -8.19 -3.79 15.42
CA ALA A 43 -8.89 -5.06 15.48
C ALA A 43 -8.18 -6.05 16.41
N LEU A 44 -8.93 -6.69 17.30
CA LEU A 44 -8.39 -7.76 18.17
C LEU A 44 -8.47 -9.14 17.50
N ASP A 45 -9.54 -9.39 16.75
CA ASP A 45 -9.80 -10.63 16.01
C ASP A 45 -10.78 -10.33 14.86
N GLY A 46 -10.75 -11.14 13.80
CA GLY A 46 -11.63 -11.06 12.63
C GLY A 46 -11.11 -10.21 11.46
N ASP A 47 -11.81 -10.28 10.33
CA ASP A 47 -11.34 -9.70 9.08
C ASP A 47 -11.85 -8.27 8.87
N ALA A 48 -11.02 -7.36 8.38
CA ALA A 48 -11.42 -5.98 8.10
C ALA A 48 -11.27 -5.66 6.62
N THR A 49 -12.34 -5.17 6.00
CA THR A 49 -12.30 -4.61 4.64
C THR A 49 -12.61 -3.10 4.66
N MET A 50 -11.71 -2.28 4.13
CA MET A 50 -11.88 -0.82 4.10
C MET A 50 -11.75 -0.30 2.68
N LEU A 51 -12.72 0.53 2.26
CA LEU A 51 -12.74 1.14 0.94
C LEU A 51 -12.75 2.66 1.06
N PHE A 52 -11.79 3.31 0.43
CA PHE A 52 -11.67 4.77 0.36
C PHE A 52 -11.86 5.23 -1.08
N SER A 53 -12.85 6.09 -1.31
CA SER A 53 -13.00 6.84 -2.55
C SER A 53 -12.82 8.33 -2.25
N SER A 54 -11.71 8.91 -2.68
CA SER A 54 -11.38 10.30 -2.34
C SER A 54 -10.92 11.13 -3.52
N GLY A 55 -11.30 12.41 -3.55
CA GLY A 55 -10.70 13.39 -4.47
C GLY A 55 -9.20 13.61 -4.23
N SER A 56 -8.72 13.50 -2.99
CA SER A 56 -7.32 13.74 -2.62
C SER A 56 -6.95 13.19 -1.23
N ALA A 57 -5.81 12.52 -1.14
CA ALA A 57 -5.03 12.19 0.06
C ALA A 57 -5.78 11.54 1.24
N PRO A 58 -6.53 10.42 1.05
CA PRO A 58 -6.97 9.63 2.18
C PRO A 58 -5.75 9.11 2.97
N LEU A 59 -5.80 9.20 4.30
CA LEU A 59 -4.79 8.65 5.20
C LEU A 59 -5.41 7.57 6.07
N MET A 60 -4.69 6.48 6.24
CA MET A 60 -5.19 5.30 6.90
C MET A 60 -4.12 4.70 7.81
N GLN A 61 -4.51 4.31 9.03
CA GLN A 61 -3.67 3.48 9.91
C GLN A 61 -4.49 2.33 10.49
N SER A 62 -3.97 1.11 10.40
CA SER A 62 -4.63 -0.10 10.88
C SER A 62 -3.71 -0.93 11.75
N THR A 63 -4.24 -1.44 12.86
CA THR A 63 -3.56 -2.46 13.66
C THR A 63 -4.47 -3.65 13.91
N ALA A 64 -3.97 -4.86 13.68
CA ALA A 64 -4.69 -6.12 13.92
C ALA A 64 -3.85 -7.05 14.81
N LEU A 65 -4.46 -7.62 15.84
CA LEU A 65 -3.83 -8.69 16.63
C LEU A 65 -3.97 -10.04 15.91
N ALA A 66 -5.18 -10.35 15.43
CA ALA A 66 -5.47 -11.53 14.63
C ALA A 66 -6.52 -11.18 13.56
N GLY A 67 -6.40 -11.76 12.37
CA GLY A 67 -7.37 -11.62 11.28
C GLY A 67 -6.78 -10.99 10.02
N GLU A 68 -7.52 -11.06 8.92
CA GLU A 68 -7.12 -10.52 7.62
C GLU A 68 -7.50 -9.04 7.48
N GLY A 69 -6.67 -8.26 6.80
CA GLY A 69 -6.94 -6.86 6.49
C GLY A 69 -6.92 -6.63 4.98
N VAL A 70 -7.96 -6.02 4.43
CA VAL A 70 -8.04 -5.62 3.02
C VAL A 70 -8.40 -4.16 2.93
N GLU A 71 -7.52 -3.36 2.34
CA GLU A 71 -7.70 -1.92 2.21
C GLU A 71 -7.62 -1.52 0.75
N MET A 72 -8.60 -0.76 0.27
CA MET A 72 -8.61 -0.31 -1.12
C MET A 72 -8.82 1.18 -1.21
N PHE A 73 -7.96 1.84 -1.96
CA PHE A 73 -7.94 3.27 -2.17
C PHE A 73 -8.18 3.57 -3.64
N SER A 74 -9.25 4.29 -3.93
CA SER A 74 -9.45 4.98 -5.21
C SER A 74 -9.33 6.47 -4.97
N SER A 75 -8.24 7.09 -5.42
CA SER A 75 -7.99 8.51 -5.15
C SER A 75 -7.43 9.30 -6.32
N GLY A 76 -7.83 10.56 -6.45
CA GLY A 76 -7.22 11.49 -7.40
C GLY A 76 -5.72 11.68 -7.19
N SER A 77 -5.26 11.69 -5.93
CA SER A 77 -3.83 11.82 -5.61
C SER A 77 -3.50 11.39 -4.19
N ALA A 78 -2.31 10.84 -4.00
CA ALA A 78 -1.58 10.65 -2.75
C ALA A 78 -2.34 9.96 -1.59
N PRO A 79 -3.08 8.86 -1.83
CA PRO A 79 -3.54 8.03 -0.73
C PRO A 79 -2.33 7.48 0.04
N ALA A 80 -2.41 7.43 1.36
CA ALA A 80 -1.39 6.77 2.19
C ALA A 80 -2.03 5.84 3.21
N ALA A 81 -1.46 4.66 3.37
CA ALA A 81 -1.90 3.69 4.36
C ALA A 81 -0.72 3.11 5.13
N ARG A 82 -1.02 2.61 6.32
CA ARG A 82 -0.09 1.87 7.14
C ARG A 82 -0.83 0.82 7.93
N SER A 83 -0.48 -0.44 7.71
CA SER A 83 -1.14 -1.58 8.32
C SER A 83 -0.15 -2.46 9.06
N THR A 84 -0.55 -2.94 10.24
CA THR A 84 0.27 -3.85 11.03
C THR A 84 -0.57 -5.00 11.56
N ALA A 85 -0.08 -6.24 11.44
CA ALA A 85 -0.75 -7.44 11.93
C ALA A 85 0.20 -8.32 12.74
N SER A 86 -0.26 -8.81 13.90
CA SER A 86 0.48 -9.86 14.63
C SER A 86 0.24 -11.25 14.04
N THR A 87 -0.98 -11.52 13.56
CA THR A 87 -1.31 -12.76 12.85
C THR A 87 -2.40 -12.47 11.81
N GLY A 88 -2.22 -12.94 10.59
CA GLY A 88 -3.14 -12.77 9.48
C GLY A 88 -2.54 -11.94 8.35
N ASP A 89 -3.20 -11.99 7.19
CA ASP A 89 -2.70 -11.41 5.96
C ASP A 89 -3.20 -9.99 5.78
N LEU A 90 -2.35 -9.11 5.26
CA LEU A 90 -2.68 -7.73 4.97
C LEU A 90 -2.54 -7.47 3.48
N VAL A 91 -3.57 -6.87 2.89
CA VAL A 91 -3.65 -6.57 1.47
C VAL A 91 -4.06 -5.11 1.28
N GLU A 92 -3.16 -4.29 0.74
CA GLU A 92 -3.45 -2.91 0.37
C GLU A 92 -3.48 -2.73 -1.15
N MET A 93 -4.54 -2.10 -1.66
CA MET A 93 -4.79 -1.89 -3.09
C MET A 93 -4.99 -0.41 -3.39
N PHE A 94 -4.17 0.14 -4.28
CA PHE A 94 -4.21 1.54 -4.66
C PHE A 94 -4.52 1.72 -6.15
N SER A 95 -5.58 2.47 -6.43
CA SER A 95 -5.88 3.04 -7.73
C SER A 95 -5.79 4.56 -7.61
N SER A 96 -4.69 5.16 -8.09
CA SER A 96 -4.44 6.58 -7.91
C SER A 96 -3.96 7.31 -9.16
N GLY A 97 -4.31 8.59 -9.27
CA GLY A 97 -3.71 9.45 -10.28
C GLY A 97 -2.21 9.70 -10.04
N SER A 98 -1.76 9.73 -8.78
CA SER A 98 -0.36 10.00 -8.45
C SER A 98 -0.01 9.66 -7.00
N ALA A 99 1.24 9.24 -6.79
CA ALA A 99 1.95 9.15 -5.50
C ALA A 99 1.24 8.42 -4.34
N PRO A 100 0.59 7.25 -4.56
CA PRO A 100 0.15 6.44 -3.43
C PRO A 100 1.35 5.95 -2.60
N ALA A 101 1.18 5.84 -1.29
CA ALA A 101 2.20 5.35 -0.36
C ALA A 101 1.62 4.28 0.57
N ALA A 102 2.34 3.19 0.80
CA ALA A 102 1.89 2.12 1.67
C ALA A 102 3.02 1.64 2.59
N THR A 103 2.63 1.07 3.71
CA THR A 103 3.55 0.34 4.59
C THR A 103 2.80 -0.76 5.31
N THR A 104 3.15 -2.01 5.03
CA THR A 104 2.47 -3.18 5.55
C THR A 104 3.44 -4.05 6.34
N GLU A 105 3.15 -4.30 7.61
CA GLU A 105 4.01 -5.10 8.49
C GLU A 105 3.23 -6.29 9.09
N ALA A 106 3.59 -7.52 8.73
CA ALA A 106 2.99 -8.74 9.28
C ALA A 106 4.00 -9.54 10.12
N THR A 107 3.63 -9.94 11.33
CA THR A 107 4.49 -10.84 12.14
C THR A 107 4.28 -12.30 11.73
N THR A 108 3.05 -12.70 11.43
CA THR A 108 2.73 -14.02 10.87
C THR A 108 1.59 -13.83 9.87
N GLY A 109 1.78 -14.24 8.63
CA GLY A 109 0.91 -13.91 7.50
C GLY A 109 1.63 -13.02 6.49
N ASP A 110 0.93 -12.75 5.40
CA ASP A 110 1.48 -12.08 4.24
C ASP A 110 1.25 -10.56 4.29
N ALA A 111 2.18 -9.80 3.73
CA ALA A 111 2.09 -8.36 3.55
C ALA A 111 2.08 -8.04 2.05
N VAL A 112 0.90 -7.75 1.50
CA VAL A 112 0.68 -7.59 0.06
C VAL A 112 0.27 -6.16 -0.28
N GLU A 113 0.98 -5.51 -1.20
CA GLU A 113 0.68 -4.17 -1.68
C GLU A 113 0.55 -4.16 -3.21
N MET A 114 -0.54 -3.58 -3.73
CA MET A 114 -0.83 -3.53 -5.16
C MET A 114 -1.14 -2.10 -5.60
N PHE A 115 -0.46 -1.64 -6.65
CA PHE A 115 -0.56 -0.27 -7.13
C PHE A 115 -0.90 -0.21 -8.61
N SER A 116 -1.98 0.50 -8.93
CA SER A 116 -2.29 1.04 -10.24
C SER A 116 -2.23 2.57 -10.16
N SER A 117 -1.09 3.15 -10.55
CA SER A 117 -0.83 4.58 -10.39
C SER A 117 -0.46 5.28 -11.70
N GLY A 118 -0.89 6.53 -11.85
CA GLY A 118 -0.36 7.39 -12.93
C GLY A 118 1.14 7.69 -12.75
N SER A 119 1.62 7.79 -11.50
CA SER A 119 3.02 8.12 -11.21
C SER A 119 3.43 7.83 -9.76
N ALA A 120 4.71 7.47 -9.58
CA ALA A 120 5.47 7.46 -8.33
C ALA A 120 4.83 6.78 -7.11
N PRO A 121 4.27 5.56 -7.21
CA PRO A 121 3.89 4.80 -6.03
C PRO A 121 5.14 4.46 -5.17
N ALA A 122 4.96 4.45 -3.85
CA ALA A 122 5.95 4.05 -2.86
C ALA A 122 5.37 2.95 -1.95
N ALA A 123 6.14 1.92 -1.67
CA ALA A 123 5.67 0.70 -1.02
C ALA A 123 6.74 0.15 -0.07
N HIS A 124 6.28 -0.42 1.03
CA HIS A 124 7.16 -1.00 2.05
C HIS A 124 6.45 -2.17 2.74
N SER A 125 6.68 -3.38 2.26
CA SER A 125 6.13 -4.60 2.83
C SER A 125 7.16 -5.37 3.67
N ASN A 126 6.78 -5.82 4.86
CA ASN A 126 7.65 -6.61 5.72
C ASN A 126 6.88 -7.75 6.41
N ALA A 127 7.35 -8.98 6.23
CA ALA A 127 6.79 -10.18 6.87
C ALA A 127 7.84 -10.89 7.74
N ALA A 128 7.56 -11.15 9.01
CA ALA A 128 8.47 -11.97 9.83
C ALA A 128 8.31 -13.47 9.52
N ALA A 129 7.08 -13.94 9.33
CA ALA A 129 6.77 -15.29 8.89
C ALA A 129 5.59 -15.26 7.90
N GLY A 130 5.89 -15.34 6.61
CA GLY A 130 4.96 -15.12 5.51
C GLY A 130 5.65 -14.35 4.40
N ASP A 131 4.89 -14.01 3.36
CA ASP A 131 5.42 -13.40 2.15
C ASP A 131 5.24 -11.88 2.15
N ALA A 132 6.22 -11.16 1.63
CA ALA A 132 6.14 -9.73 1.37
C ALA A 132 6.03 -9.51 -0.16
N VAL A 133 4.88 -9.03 -0.63
CA VAL A 133 4.57 -8.99 -2.08
C VAL A 133 4.15 -7.60 -2.50
N GLU A 134 4.83 -7.04 -3.50
CA GLU A 134 4.50 -5.72 -4.06
C GLU A 134 4.31 -5.80 -5.58
N MET A 135 3.20 -5.24 -6.06
CA MET A 135 2.88 -5.25 -7.49
C MET A 135 2.58 -3.85 -8.00
N PHE A 136 3.19 -3.46 -9.12
CA PHE A 136 3.05 -2.13 -9.68
C PHE A 136 2.66 -2.17 -11.14
N SER A 137 1.58 -1.45 -11.46
CA SER A 137 1.26 -0.96 -12.78
C SER A 137 1.31 0.57 -12.72
N SER A 138 2.45 1.16 -13.12
CA SER A 138 2.70 2.59 -12.95
C SER A 138 3.12 3.29 -14.22
N GLY A 139 2.57 4.48 -14.48
CA GLY A 139 3.06 5.33 -15.57
C GLY A 139 4.53 5.73 -15.43
N SER A 140 5.04 5.88 -14.20
CA SER A 140 6.44 6.28 -13.97
C SER A 140 6.93 5.97 -12.55
N ALA A 141 8.21 5.54 -12.44
CA ALA A 141 9.07 5.57 -11.25
C ALA A 141 8.48 5.02 -9.92
N PRO A 142 8.00 3.76 -9.89
CA PRO A 142 7.68 3.09 -8.62
C PRO A 142 8.95 2.90 -7.76
N THR A 143 8.81 3.02 -6.44
CA THR A 143 9.83 2.66 -5.44
C THR A 143 9.25 1.64 -4.48
N ALA A 144 10.00 0.56 -4.23
CA ALA A 144 9.52 -0.63 -3.57
C ALA A 144 10.61 -1.22 -2.66
N GLN A 145 10.19 -1.77 -1.52
CA GLN A 145 11.05 -2.47 -0.59
C GLN A 145 10.27 -3.58 0.12
N ALA A 146 10.46 -4.81 -0.34
CA ALA A 146 9.89 -6.01 0.30
C ALA A 146 10.94 -6.78 1.12
N ALA A 147 10.59 -7.16 2.35
CA ALA A 147 11.46 -7.95 3.22
C ALA A 147 10.72 -9.11 3.91
N ALA A 148 11.38 -10.26 4.00
CA ALA A 148 10.88 -11.41 4.74
C ALA A 148 11.96 -12.03 5.65
N THR A 149 11.60 -12.43 6.88
CA THR A 149 12.52 -13.26 7.69
C THR A 149 12.39 -14.72 7.31
N THR A 150 11.17 -15.26 7.31
CA THR A 150 10.84 -16.58 6.76
C THR A 150 9.69 -16.43 5.79
N GLY A 151 9.86 -16.87 4.56
CA GLY A 151 8.94 -16.63 3.44
C GLY A 151 9.63 -15.85 2.32
N ASP A 152 8.88 -15.52 1.28
CA ASP A 152 9.39 -14.92 0.06
C ASP A 152 9.20 -13.40 0.05
N ALA A 153 10.09 -12.68 -0.63
CA ALA A 153 9.90 -11.28 -0.97
C ALA A 153 9.79 -11.15 -2.49
N THR A 154 8.64 -10.70 -2.99
CA THR A 154 8.37 -10.61 -4.42
C THR A 154 7.96 -9.19 -4.82
N GLU A 155 8.69 -8.60 -5.76
CA GLU A 155 8.33 -7.32 -6.37
C GLU A 155 8.11 -7.47 -7.89
N MET A 156 6.96 -7.01 -8.38
CA MET A 156 6.61 -7.08 -9.81
C MET A 156 6.27 -5.70 -10.37
N PHE A 157 6.91 -5.32 -11.47
CA PHE A 157 6.75 -4.01 -12.08
C PHE A 157 6.34 -4.08 -13.54
N SER A 158 5.28 -3.36 -13.87
CA SER A 158 4.93 -2.93 -15.22
C SER A 158 4.95 -1.40 -15.26
N SER A 159 5.99 -0.80 -15.84
CA SER A 159 6.16 0.66 -15.80
C SER A 159 6.67 1.33 -17.08
N GLY A 160 6.25 2.57 -17.30
CA GLY A 160 6.78 3.42 -18.37
C GLY A 160 8.19 3.98 -18.10
N SER A 161 8.70 3.89 -16.87
CA SER A 161 10.02 4.41 -16.48
C SER A 161 10.71 3.47 -15.50
N ALA A 162 11.96 3.78 -15.13
CA ALA A 162 12.81 2.95 -14.28
C ALA A 162 12.24 2.77 -12.86
N PRO A 163 11.87 1.54 -12.46
CA PRO A 163 11.58 1.18 -11.07
C PRO A 163 12.82 1.22 -10.19
N VAL A 164 12.63 1.44 -8.89
CA VAL A 164 13.61 1.20 -7.83
C VAL A 164 13.06 0.11 -6.91
N ALA A 165 13.81 -0.96 -6.73
CA ALA A 165 13.38 -2.20 -6.10
C ALA A 165 14.48 -2.75 -5.18
N GLU A 166 14.11 -3.17 -3.97
CA GLU A 166 15.02 -3.82 -3.04
C GLU A 166 14.31 -4.93 -2.28
N THR A 167 14.62 -6.18 -2.61
CA THR A 167 14.13 -7.36 -1.89
C THR A 167 15.18 -7.95 -0.95
N ALA A 168 14.80 -8.24 0.29
CA ALA A 168 15.71 -8.84 1.28
C ALA A 168 15.05 -9.96 2.10
N VAL A 169 15.58 -11.18 1.97
CA VAL A 169 15.09 -12.35 2.70
C VAL A 169 16.17 -13.09 3.50
N THR A 170 15.78 -13.67 4.63
CA THR A 170 16.66 -14.53 5.42
C THR A 170 16.48 -16.01 5.05
N ASP A 171 15.27 -16.53 5.05
CA ASP A 171 14.92 -17.91 4.66
C ASP A 171 13.72 -17.89 3.70
N GLY A 172 13.98 -18.13 2.42
CA GLY A 172 13.03 -17.97 1.31
C GLY A 172 13.65 -17.29 0.08
N ASP A 173 12.83 -17.03 -0.93
CA ASP A 173 13.27 -16.48 -2.20
C ASP A 173 13.03 -14.95 -2.29
N ALA A 174 14.00 -14.24 -2.86
CA ALA A 174 13.88 -12.83 -3.21
C ALA A 174 13.71 -12.70 -4.73
N VAL A 175 12.54 -12.27 -5.19
CA VAL A 175 12.16 -12.23 -6.61
C VAL A 175 11.80 -10.83 -7.04
N GLU A 176 12.47 -10.32 -8.07
CA GLU A 176 12.13 -9.04 -8.69
C GLU A 176 11.88 -9.23 -10.19
N MET A 177 10.70 -8.85 -10.69
CA MET A 177 10.35 -8.94 -12.10
C MET A 177 10.01 -7.56 -12.66
N PHE A 178 10.65 -7.20 -13.77
CA PHE A 178 10.51 -5.90 -14.41
C PHE A 178 10.07 -6.03 -15.86
N SER A 179 8.99 -5.35 -16.20
CA SER A 179 8.58 -5.00 -17.56
C SER A 179 8.56 -3.47 -17.66
N SER A 180 9.65 -2.88 -18.14
CA SER A 180 9.79 -1.41 -18.16
C SER A 180 10.35 -0.83 -19.47
N GLY A 181 9.91 0.39 -19.81
CA GLY A 181 10.51 1.19 -20.88
C GLY A 181 11.90 1.73 -20.54
N SER A 182 12.40 1.55 -19.32
CA SER A 182 13.73 1.99 -18.88
C SER A 182 14.36 0.96 -17.94
N ALA A 183 15.69 0.98 -17.82
CA ALA A 183 16.40 0.06 -16.94
C ALA A 183 16.07 0.34 -15.45
N PRO A 184 15.65 -0.67 -14.66
CA PRO A 184 15.44 -0.53 -13.23
C PRO A 184 16.74 -0.38 -12.44
N VAL A 185 16.60 0.10 -11.20
CA VAL A 185 17.58 -0.09 -10.12
C VAL A 185 17.02 -1.20 -9.23
N ALA A 186 17.75 -2.30 -9.08
CA ALA A 186 17.26 -3.55 -8.52
C ALA A 186 18.31 -4.14 -7.56
N ALA A 187 17.88 -4.66 -6.42
CA ALA A 187 18.76 -5.22 -5.40
C ALA A 187 18.07 -6.34 -4.61
N ALA A 188 18.08 -7.55 -5.18
CA ALA A 188 17.62 -8.76 -4.50
C ALA A 188 18.71 -9.44 -3.66
N LYS A 189 18.38 -9.84 -2.43
CA LYS A 189 19.25 -10.61 -1.53
C LYS A 189 18.47 -11.69 -0.79
N ALA A 190 18.94 -12.94 -0.89
CA ALA A 190 18.51 -14.06 -0.05
C ALA A 190 19.70 -14.61 0.75
N THR A 191 19.49 -14.97 2.02
CA THR A 191 20.52 -15.61 2.85
C THR A 191 20.49 -17.13 2.73
N ASP A 192 19.30 -17.73 2.84
CA ASP A 192 19.00 -19.12 2.55
C ASP A 192 17.81 -19.16 1.56
N GLY A 193 18.10 -19.43 0.29
CA GLY A 193 17.14 -19.33 -0.83
C GLY A 193 17.75 -18.65 -2.06
N ASP A 194 16.93 -18.40 -3.07
CA ASP A 194 17.35 -17.83 -4.36
C ASP A 194 17.04 -16.34 -4.44
N ALA A 195 18.00 -15.57 -4.96
CA ALA A 195 17.77 -14.18 -5.37
C ALA A 195 17.65 -14.11 -6.90
N THR A 196 16.44 -13.89 -7.40
CA THR A 196 16.10 -13.90 -8.81
C THR A 196 15.66 -12.53 -9.29
N GLN A 197 16.31 -12.02 -10.35
CA GLN A 197 15.90 -10.78 -11.00
C GLN A 197 15.64 -11.04 -12.48
N MET A 198 14.48 -10.65 -12.99
CA MET A 198 14.09 -10.80 -14.39
C MET A 198 13.75 -9.44 -15.01
N PHE A 199 14.41 -9.14 -16.13
CA PHE A 199 14.25 -7.86 -16.83
C PHE A 199 13.71 -8.07 -18.24
N SER A 200 12.63 -7.36 -18.57
CA SER A 200 12.07 -7.23 -19.90
C SER A 200 11.89 -5.74 -20.22
N SER A 201 12.33 -5.31 -21.41
CA SER A 201 12.19 -3.92 -21.84
C SER A 201 11.49 -3.81 -23.19
N GLY A 202 10.55 -2.88 -23.29
CA GLY A 202 9.94 -2.49 -24.57
C GLY A 202 10.93 -1.70 -25.41
N SER A 203 11.21 -2.19 -26.62
CA SER A 203 12.08 -1.54 -27.64
C SER A 203 11.42 -0.34 -28.30
#